data_AF-A0A4S0N2Q4-F1
#
_entry.id   AF-A0A4S0N2Q4-F1
#
_cell.length_a   1.000
_cell.length_b   1.000
_cell.length_c   1.000
_cell.angle_alpha   90.00
_cell.angle_beta   90.00
_cell.angle_gamma   90.00
#
_symmetry.space_group_name_H-M   'P 1'
#
loop_
_entity.id
_entity.type
_entity.pdbx_description
1 polymer ?
#
loop_
_entity_poly.entity_id
_entity_poly.type
_entity_poly.pdbx_seq_one_letter_code
_entity_poly.pdbx_strand_id
1 'polypeptide(L)'
;MKLETWSEVISVGLLNLIHILNPARIVLGGPLAVLFPRIQKRVDAVLRANLLHGLALPPIKIAGIEADTVAVGAAGTLRDSIFLLPELDQIGNGMPVGRSPQFAEIAGSYSER
;
A
#
# COMPACT_ATOMS: atom_id res chain seq x y z
N MET A 1 -12.94 -18.92 -8.45
CA MET A 1 -11.53 -18.84 -8.92
C MET A 1 -10.75 -19.96 -8.25
N LYS A 2 -10.02 -20.78 -9.01
CA LYS A 2 -9.18 -21.85 -8.45
C LYS A 2 -7.90 -21.27 -7.83
N LEU A 3 -7.34 -21.96 -6.83
CA LEU A 3 -6.18 -21.49 -6.08
C LEU A 3 -4.93 -21.38 -6.98
N GLU A 4 -4.84 -22.26 -7.97
CA GLU A 4 -3.78 -22.31 -8.97
C GLU A 4 -3.79 -21.05 -9.85
N THR A 5 -4.96 -20.70 -10.40
CA THR A 5 -5.13 -19.49 -11.21
C THR A 5 -4.81 -18.24 -10.41
N TRP A 6 -5.22 -18.20 -9.14
CA TRP A 6 -4.86 -17.09 -8.26
C TRP A 6 -3.34 -16.98 -8.07
N SER A 7 -2.66 -18.11 -7.86
CA SER A 7 -1.20 -18.14 -7.70
C SER A 7 -0.46 -17.62 -8.92
N GLU A 8 -0.97 -17.87 -10.13
CA GLU A 8 -0.37 -17.38 -11.37
C GLU A 8 -0.52 -15.86 -11.49
N VAL A 9 -1.75 -15.36 -11.34
CA VAL A 9 -2.04 -13.93 -11.49
C VAL A 9 -1.33 -13.09 -10.42
N ILE A 10 -1.35 -13.53 -9.16
CA ILE A 10 -0.69 -12.79 -8.07
C ILE A 10 0.83 -12.79 -8.22
N SER A 11 1.43 -13.88 -8.75
CA SER A 11 2.88 -13.93 -8.98
C SER A 11 3.31 -12.89 -10.00
N VAL A 12 2.55 -12.71 -11.09
CA VAL A 12 2.83 -11.68 -12.10
C VAL A 12 2.74 -10.28 -11.49
N GLY A 13 1.68 -10.01 -10.71
CA GLY A 13 1.51 -8.72 -10.05
C GLY A 13 2.64 -8.41 -9.06
N LEU A 14 3.03 -9.39 -8.24
CA LEU A 14 4.14 -9.25 -7.29
C LEU A 14 5.49 -9.06 -8.00
N LEU A 15 5.73 -9.79 -9.09
CA LEU A 15 6.96 -9.66 -9.85
C LEU A 15 7.11 -8.24 -10.43
N ASN A 16 6.05 -7.72 -11.05
CA ASN A 16 6.02 -6.36 -11.57
C ASN A 16 6.25 -5.34 -10.45
N LEU A 17 5.60 -5.52 -9.29
CA LEU A 17 5.78 -4.65 -8.14
C LEU A 17 7.24 -4.66 -7.63
N ILE A 18 7.88 -5.83 -7.58
CA ILE A 18 9.29 -5.95 -7.17
C ILE A 18 10.20 -5.26 -8.19
N HIS A 19 9.98 -5.45 -9.49
CA HIS A 19 10.81 -4.87 -10.53
C HIS A 19 10.69 -3.35 -10.61
N ILE A 20 9.52 -2.79 -10.36
CA ILE A 20 9.27 -1.34 -10.47
C ILE A 20 9.68 -0.60 -9.18
N LEU A 21 9.35 -1.16 -8.01
CA LEU A 21 9.48 -0.44 -6.73
C LEU A 21 10.69 -0.87 -5.90
N ASN A 22 11.30 -2.03 -6.19
CA ASN A 22 12.37 -2.64 -5.38
C ASN A 22 12.12 -2.52 -3.85
N PRO A 23 10.96 -2.99 -3.35
CA PRO A 23 10.56 -2.71 -1.99
C PRO A 23 11.38 -3.53 -0.99
N ALA A 24 11.62 -2.98 0.20
CA ALA A 24 12.27 -3.72 1.29
C ALA A 24 11.38 -4.82 1.89
N ARG A 25 10.05 -4.71 1.76
CA ARG A 25 9.07 -5.69 2.23
C ARG A 25 7.74 -5.56 1.51
N ILE A 26 6.97 -6.63 1.45
CA ILE A 26 5.60 -6.64 0.93
C ILE A 26 4.65 -7.07 2.06
N VAL A 27 3.53 -6.36 2.20
CA VAL A 27 2.47 -6.72 3.15
C VAL A 27 1.17 -6.92 2.37
N LEU A 28 0.61 -8.12 2.45
CA LEU A 28 -0.66 -8.47 1.82
C LEU A 28 -1.80 -8.26 2.81
N GLY A 29 -2.71 -7.36 2.45
CA GLY A 29 -3.93 -7.07 3.21
C GLY A 29 -5.19 -7.60 2.54
N GLY A 30 -6.30 -7.50 3.27
CA GLY A 30 -7.63 -7.81 2.78
C GLY A 30 -8.05 -9.28 2.96
N PRO A 31 -9.32 -9.61 2.67
CA PRO A 31 -9.92 -10.90 3.02
C PRO A 31 -9.24 -12.11 2.39
N LEU A 32 -8.63 -11.95 1.21
CA LEU A 32 -7.97 -13.04 0.49
C LEU A 32 -6.52 -13.28 0.94
N ALA A 33 -5.92 -12.36 1.71
CA ALA A 33 -4.52 -12.49 2.14
C ALA A 33 -4.29 -13.73 3.03
N VAL A 34 -5.32 -14.16 3.79
CA VAL A 34 -5.29 -15.38 4.61
C VAL A 34 -5.08 -16.65 3.79
N LEU A 35 -5.40 -16.64 2.49
CA LEU A 35 -5.20 -17.78 1.59
C LEU A 35 -3.77 -17.86 1.06
N PHE A 36 -2.97 -16.80 1.20
CA PHE A 36 -1.63 -16.70 0.63
C PHE A 36 -0.68 -17.82 1.09
N PRO A 37 -0.68 -18.28 2.36
CA PRO A 37 0.20 -19.36 2.79
C PRO A 37 0.01 -20.65 1.97
N ARG A 38 -1.20 -20.88 1.43
CA ARG A 38 -1.50 -22.07 0.61
C ARG A 38 -0.83 -22.03 -0.76
N ILE A 39 -0.47 -20.84 -1.25
CA ILE A 39 0.18 -20.65 -2.57
C ILE A 39 1.61 -20.15 -2.46
N GLN A 40 2.07 -19.76 -1.28
CA GLN A 40 3.33 -19.07 -1.06
C GLN A 40 4.51 -19.80 -1.71
N LYS A 41 4.61 -21.13 -1.53
CA LYS A 41 5.69 -21.92 -2.14
C LYS A 41 5.72 -21.83 -3.67
N ARG A 42 4.54 -21.80 -4.31
CA ARG A 42 4.42 -21.68 -5.76
C ARG A 42 4.77 -20.27 -6.23
N VAL A 43 4.30 -19.26 -5.49
CA VAL A 43 4.64 -17.85 -5.76
C VAL A 43 6.15 -17.63 -5.63
N ASP A 44 6.78 -18.09 -4.55
CA ASP A 44 8.22 -17.96 -4.32
C ASP A 44 9.04 -18.62 -5.44
N ALA A 45 8.60 -19.76 -5.95
CA ALA A 45 9.27 -20.42 -7.09
C ALA A 45 9.19 -19.57 -8.36
N VAL A 46 8.02 -19.01 -8.69
CA VAL A 46 7.83 -18.14 -9.86
C VAL A 46 8.64 -16.86 -9.70
N LEU A 47 8.62 -16.22 -8.54
CA LEU A 47 9.36 -14.99 -8.29
C LEU A 47 10.86 -15.21 -8.43
N ARG A 48 11.41 -16.28 -7.82
CA ARG A 48 12.85 -16.59 -7.92
C ARG A 48 13.28 -16.90 -9.35
N ALA A 49 12.43 -17.57 -10.13
CA ALA A 49 12.74 -17.92 -11.51
C ALA A 49 12.77 -16.72 -12.47
N ASN A 50 12.06 -15.62 -12.13
CA ASN A 50 11.87 -14.48 -13.03
C ASN A 50 12.41 -13.16 -12.46
N LEU A 51 13.15 -13.20 -11.36
CA LEU A 51 13.71 -12.01 -10.74
C LEU A 51 14.83 -11.43 -11.61
N LEU A 52 14.81 -10.12 -11.85
CA LEU A 52 15.90 -9.44 -12.57
C LEU A 52 17.17 -9.46 -11.72
N HIS A 53 18.33 -9.52 -12.39
CA HIS A 53 19.62 -9.48 -11.74
C HIS A 53 19.78 -8.22 -10.89
N GLY A 54 20.35 -8.37 -9.69
CA GLY A 54 20.56 -7.27 -8.75
C GLY A 54 19.38 -6.96 -7.82
N LEU A 55 18.21 -7.56 -8.05
CA LEU A 55 17.08 -7.47 -7.12
C LEU A 55 17.08 -8.64 -6.13
N ALA A 56 16.66 -8.37 -4.90
CA ALA A 56 16.44 -9.38 -3.88
C ALA A 56 14.95 -9.70 -3.76
N LEU A 57 14.62 -10.93 -3.38
CA LEU A 57 13.23 -11.29 -3.07
C LEU A 57 12.85 -10.68 -1.71
N PRO A 58 11.92 -9.72 -1.65
CA PRO A 58 11.53 -9.13 -0.38
C PRO A 58 10.68 -10.10 0.44
N PRO A 59 10.73 -10.02 1.78
CA PRO A 59 9.84 -10.80 2.63
C PRO A 59 8.39 -10.38 2.40
N ILE A 60 7.54 -11.36 2.12
CA ILE A 60 6.08 -11.19 1.98
C ILE A 60 5.43 -11.57 3.31
N LYS A 61 4.75 -10.61 3.94
CA LYS A 61 3.99 -10.82 5.18
C LYS A 61 2.50 -10.66 4.94
N ILE A 62 1.70 -11.34 5.73
CA ILE A 62 0.25 -11.16 5.76
C ILE A 62 -0.06 -10.15 6.85
N ALA A 63 -0.91 -9.16 6.54
CA ALA A 63 -1.39 -8.21 7.54
C ALA A 63 -2.15 -8.97 8.64
N GLY A 64 -2.02 -8.52 9.89
CA GLY A 64 -2.78 -9.10 11.00
C GLY A 64 -4.29 -8.98 10.76
N ILE A 65 -5.06 -9.93 11.31
CA ILE A 65 -6.53 -9.94 11.26
C ILE A 65 -7.07 -9.00 12.35
N GLU A 66 -6.60 -7.76 12.36
CA GLU A 66 -7.22 -6.72 13.17
C GLU A 66 -8.20 -5.99 12.27
N ALA A 67 -9.48 -6.04 12.65
CA ALA A 67 -10.61 -5.56 11.85
C ALA A 67 -10.46 -4.09 11.40
N ASP A 68 -9.65 -3.31 12.12
CA ASP A 68 -9.55 -1.87 11.95
C ASP A 68 -8.23 -1.39 11.30
N THR A 69 -7.37 -2.26 10.79
CA THR A 69 -6.06 -1.85 10.22
C THR A 69 -6.16 -0.75 9.14
N VAL A 70 -7.17 -0.85 8.26
CA VAL A 70 -7.43 0.17 7.23
C VAL A 70 -7.95 1.47 7.85
N ALA A 71 -8.83 1.38 8.85
CA ALA A 71 -9.38 2.54 9.55
C ALA A 71 -8.31 3.27 10.38
N VAL A 72 -7.43 2.53 11.05
CA VAL A 72 -6.27 3.07 11.77
C VAL A 72 -5.31 3.76 10.80
N GLY A 73 -5.05 3.15 9.63
CA GLY A 73 -4.29 3.79 8.57
C GLY A 73 -4.91 5.12 8.11
N ALA A 74 -6.23 5.14 7.88
CA ALA A 74 -6.95 6.35 7.50
C ALA A 74 -6.91 7.44 8.58
N ALA A 75 -7.09 7.05 9.86
CA ALA A 75 -6.96 7.95 10.99
C ALA A 75 -5.53 8.50 11.12
N GLY A 76 -4.51 7.68 10.84
CA GLY A 76 -3.11 8.10 10.76
C GLY A 76 -2.89 9.16 9.67
N THR A 77 -3.44 8.96 8.47
CA THR A 77 -3.39 9.95 7.39
C THR A 77 -4.06 11.27 7.77
N LEU A 78 -5.21 11.22 8.46
CA LEU A 78 -5.90 12.42 8.96
C LEU A 78 -5.11 13.13 10.06
N ARG A 79 -4.52 12.36 10.99
CA ARG A 79 -3.64 12.92 12.01
C ARG A 79 -2.46 13.62 11.36
N ASP A 80 -1.78 12.97 10.42
CA ASP A 80 -0.61 13.53 9.78
C ASP A 80 -0.97 14.80 9.01
N SER A 81 -2.10 14.84 8.30
CA SER A 81 -2.52 16.08 7.62
C SER A 81 -2.84 17.25 8.55
N ILE A 82 -3.27 16.98 9.79
CA ILE A 82 -3.54 18.01 10.81
C ILE A 82 -2.25 18.47 11.50
N PHE A 83 -1.32 17.56 11.77
CA PHE A 83 -0.16 17.80 12.63
C PHE A 83 1.18 17.87 11.90
N LEU A 84 1.23 17.67 10.58
CA LEU A 84 2.43 17.91 9.79
C LEU A 84 2.78 19.41 9.84
N LEU A 85 4.03 19.69 10.18
CA LEU A 85 4.57 21.04 10.05
C LEU A 85 4.52 21.46 8.57
N PRO A 86 4.19 22.73 8.27
CA PRO A 86 4.24 23.24 6.91
C PRO A 86 5.61 23.01 6.30
N GLU A 87 5.61 22.64 5.02
CA GLU A 87 6.84 22.59 4.24
C GLU A 87 7.50 23.98 4.23
N LEU A 88 8.82 24.02 4.25
CA LEU A 88 9.59 25.27 4.41
C LEU A 88 9.30 26.30 3.29
N ASP A 89 8.85 25.83 2.12
CA ASP A 89 8.42 26.65 0.98
C ASP A 89 7.09 27.39 1.24
N GLN A 90 6.16 26.79 2.00
CA GLN A 90 4.91 27.42 2.42
C GLN A 90 5.17 28.55 3.44
N ILE A 91 6.17 28.36 4.30
CA ILE A 91 6.59 29.35 5.30
C ILE A 91 7.24 30.57 4.61
N GLY A 92 8.04 30.36 3.56
CA GLY A 92 8.73 31.43 2.84
C GLY A 92 7.85 32.22 1.86
N ASN A 93 6.81 31.60 1.30
CA ASN A 93 6.02 32.19 0.20
C ASN A 93 4.66 32.78 0.62
N GLY A 94 4.35 32.85 1.93
CA GLY A 94 3.09 33.41 2.43
C GLY A 94 1.85 32.59 2.06
N MET A 95 2.02 31.31 1.73
CA MET A 95 0.91 30.40 1.45
C MET A 95 0.24 29.97 2.76
N PRO A 96 -1.09 29.79 2.80
CA PRO A 96 -1.79 29.39 4.00
C PRO A 96 -1.27 28.03 4.50
N VAL A 97 -0.74 28.04 5.71
CA VAL A 97 -0.26 26.85 6.42
C VAL A 97 -1.46 25.95 6.76
N GLY A 98 -1.41 24.70 6.31
CA GLY A 98 -2.34 23.65 6.73
C GLY A 98 -3.69 23.66 6.02
N ARG A 99 -3.73 23.14 4.79
CA ARG A 99 -4.76 22.24 4.26
C ARG A 99 -4.32 21.81 2.87
N SER A 100 -4.06 20.53 2.64
CA SER A 100 -3.90 20.07 1.25
C SER A 100 -5.22 20.37 0.51
N PRO A 101 -5.18 21.01 -0.67
CA PRO A 101 -6.38 21.46 -1.40
C PRO A 101 -7.41 20.33 -1.64
N GLN A 102 -6.92 19.09 -1.71
CA GLN A 102 -7.71 17.87 -1.92
C GLN A 102 -8.74 17.55 -0.81
N PHE A 103 -8.51 18.00 0.43
CA PHE A 103 -9.47 17.77 1.54
C PHE A 103 -10.54 18.87 1.64
N ALA A 104 -10.31 20.04 1.05
CA ALA A 104 -11.30 21.12 1.02
C ALA A 104 -12.49 20.76 0.10
N GLU A 105 -12.23 20.06 -1.00
CA GLU A 105 -13.27 19.60 -1.95
C GLU A 105 -14.22 18.57 -1.31
N ILE A 106 -13.69 17.66 -0.49
CA ILE A 106 -14.51 16.64 0.18
C ILE A 106 -15.50 17.30 1.15
N ALA A 107 -15.07 18.30 1.92
CA ALA A 107 -15.94 19.01 2.85
C ALA A 107 -17.07 19.79 2.16
N GLY A 108 -16.85 20.34 0.97
CA GLY A 108 -17.88 21.02 0.19
C GLY A 108 -19.02 20.08 -0.23
N SER A 109 -18.68 18.83 -0.59
CA SER A 109 -19.66 17.84 -1.04
C SER A 109 -20.64 17.36 0.04
N TYR A 110 -20.28 17.51 1.32
CA TYR A 110 -21.17 17.18 2.45
C TYR A 110 -22.09 18.34 2.86
N SER A 111 -21.82 19.57 2.41
CA SER A 111 -22.65 20.75 2.72
C SER A 111 -23.82 20.95 1.74
N GLU A 112 -23.85 20.20 0.63
CA GLU A 112 -24.90 20.30 -0.41
C GLU A 112 -25.91 19.12 -0.39
N ARG A 113 -25.99 18.37 0.72
CA ARG A 113 -27.05 17.39 0.99
C ARG A 113 -27.76 17.72 2.30
#